data_AF-J9BAQ8-F1
#
_entry.id   AF-J9BAQ8-F1
#
_cell.length_a   1.000
_cell.length_b   1.000
_cell.length_c   1.000
_cell.angle_alpha   90.00
_cell.angle_beta   90.00
_cell.angle_gamma   90.00
#
_symmetry.space_group_name_H-M   'P 1'
#
loop_
_entity.id
_entity.type
_entity.pdbx_description
1 polymer ?
#
loop_
_entity_poly.entity_id
_entity_poly.type
_entity_poly.pdbx_seq_one_letter_code
_entity_poly.pdbx_strand_id
1 'polypeptide(L)'
;KRLRDGGANVIECPRKISNVKLFLRQFLYRLWLLLLGAAVLSLATYIIHLMHGNNEPVNLYCTLILILIVILMCFVTFYQEKQTLQVISDLKAVLPTSCIVIRDCKKQQVPEEELVTGDLVVISAGAIIPADMRILQSNGLKIETSAITGDKEAYDYTHEAVTTYPSVFEARNVAFKGSFCLEGDGIGIVVRTGKYTVLGYIINIRQQVSKTRSKLKMEIDEFVNFISILALIMATVFFMFGSIINNFQNVLDHFIIGFLIIIVANVPQGLPAMVISQLAIIGRRLASKNVYIKKLDIIDELGATTVVATDKTGTLTQNMMVLTDLWYNRKHQPSHNYVNSQSVLDMNCPKPACEQPLSDIFVVMSVCNRAHFECVRSSKYLTSKKEAQMKISAKMSNMGQVSKRFTVLNSVTGKPTMVFSMQNNEVETKDVCRIDDIQQANEVQVKAQI
;
A
#
# COMPACT_ATOMS: atom_id res chain seq x y z
N LYS A 1 26.20 -2.54 23.25
CA LYS A 1 25.57 -3.51 24.20
C LYS A 1 24.06 -3.60 23.96
N ARG A 2 23.30 -2.51 24.17
CA ARG A 2 21.84 -2.48 23.93
C ARG A 2 21.37 -2.96 22.55
N LEU A 3 22.12 -2.67 21.47
CA LEU A 3 21.80 -3.16 20.13
C LEU A 3 21.90 -4.70 20.01
N ARG A 4 22.87 -5.31 20.72
CA ARG A 4 23.02 -6.77 20.76
C ARG A 4 21.92 -7.44 21.58
N ASP A 5 21.50 -6.79 22.67
CA ASP A 5 20.53 -7.36 23.62
C ASP A 5 19.07 -7.12 23.17
N GLY A 6 18.77 -5.94 22.61
CA GLY A 6 17.42 -5.51 22.21
C GLY A 6 17.09 -5.71 20.72
N GLY A 7 18.08 -6.03 19.90
CA GLY A 7 17.93 -6.13 18.45
C GLY A 7 17.84 -4.78 17.74
N ALA A 8 17.85 -4.82 16.41
CA ALA A 8 17.73 -3.64 15.55
C ALA A 8 16.30 -3.08 15.57
N ASN A 9 16.14 -1.77 15.33
CA ASN A 9 14.85 -1.10 15.20
C ASN A 9 14.20 -1.38 13.83
N VAL A 10 14.05 -2.66 13.49
CA VAL A 10 13.48 -3.13 12.24
C VAL A 10 12.21 -3.92 12.54
N ILE A 11 11.17 -3.68 11.74
CA ILE A 11 9.96 -4.50 11.78
C ILE A 11 10.27 -5.76 10.98
N GLU A 12 10.41 -6.89 11.67
CA GLU A 12 10.72 -8.18 11.05
C GLU A 12 9.70 -8.49 9.94
N CYS A 13 10.20 -8.65 8.72
CA CYS A 13 9.39 -9.15 7.62
C CYS A 13 9.17 -10.66 7.79
N PRO A 14 8.00 -11.19 7.38
CA PRO A 14 7.78 -12.62 7.43
C PRO A 14 8.86 -13.33 6.61
N ARG A 15 9.45 -14.39 7.19
CA ARG A 15 10.51 -15.16 6.54
C ARG A 15 10.05 -15.59 5.15
N LYS A 16 10.85 -15.28 4.12
CA LYS A 16 10.59 -15.74 2.76
C LYS A 16 10.54 -17.27 2.79
N ILE A 17 9.47 -17.84 2.27
CA ILE A 17 9.39 -19.30 2.08
C ILE A 17 10.49 -19.67 1.09
N SER A 18 11.32 -20.66 1.44
CA SER A 18 12.37 -21.14 0.53
C SER A 18 11.73 -21.62 -0.78
N ASN A 19 12.35 -21.29 -1.92
CA ASN A 19 11.89 -21.72 -3.24
C ASN A 19 11.73 -23.25 -3.32
N VAL A 20 12.59 -24.00 -2.63
CA VAL A 20 12.53 -25.47 -2.56
C VAL A 20 11.27 -25.92 -1.82
N LYS A 21 10.97 -25.31 -0.68
CA LYS A 21 9.75 -25.61 0.09
C LYS A 21 8.48 -25.23 -0.69
N LEU A 22 8.53 -24.15 -1.46
CA LEU A 22 7.43 -23.73 -2.33
C LEU A 22 7.20 -24.74 -3.47
N PHE A 23 8.28 -25.27 -4.04
CA PHE A 23 8.23 -26.29 -5.08
C PHE A 23 7.73 -27.64 -4.55
N LEU A 24 8.26 -28.14 -3.44
CA LEU A 24 7.81 -29.40 -2.83
C LEU A 24 6.34 -29.37 -2.44
N ARG A 25 5.84 -28.20 -2.03
CA ARG A 25 4.42 -28.03 -1.70
C ARG A 25 3.50 -28.25 -2.91
N GLN A 26 3.98 -28.04 -4.14
CA GLN A 26 3.18 -28.28 -5.34
C GLN A 26 2.82 -29.77 -5.48
N PHE A 27 3.72 -30.68 -5.11
CA PHE A 27 3.44 -32.12 -5.18
C PHE A 27 2.38 -32.60 -4.19
N LEU A 28 2.06 -31.79 -3.17
CA LEU A 28 1.06 -32.12 -2.14
C LEU A 28 -0.38 -31.74 -2.55
N TYR A 29 -0.63 -31.23 -3.76
CA TYR A 29 -2.01 -31.07 -4.22
C TYR A 29 -2.67 -32.42 -4.47
N ARG A 30 -3.93 -32.53 -4.06
CA ARG A 30 -4.71 -33.78 -4.08
C ARG A 30 -4.78 -34.45 -5.45
N LEU A 31 -4.94 -33.68 -6.53
CA LEU A 31 -4.96 -34.23 -7.90
C LEU A 31 -3.61 -34.84 -8.29
N TRP A 32 -2.50 -34.19 -7.93
CA TRP A 32 -1.15 -34.72 -8.19
C TRP A 32 -0.86 -35.94 -7.34
N LEU A 33 -1.32 -35.97 -6.08
CA LEU A 33 -1.22 -37.17 -5.23
C LEU A 33 -1.99 -38.36 -5.82
N LEU A 34 -3.16 -38.12 -6.40
CA LEU A 34 -3.97 -39.17 -7.03
C LEU A 34 -3.28 -39.71 -8.30
N LEU A 35 -2.74 -38.83 -9.14
CA LEU A 35 -1.93 -39.18 -10.32
C LEU A 35 -0.62 -39.91 -9.93
N LEU A 36 0.04 -39.47 -8.88
CA LEU A 36 1.26 -40.11 -8.36
C LEU A 36 0.94 -41.48 -7.78
N GLY A 37 -0.20 -41.64 -7.10
CA GLY A 37 -0.73 -42.93 -6.67
C GLY A 37 -0.97 -43.88 -7.85
N ALA A 38 -1.58 -43.39 -8.94
CA ALA A 38 -1.76 -44.18 -10.17
C ALA A 38 -0.43 -44.57 -10.83
N ALA A 39 0.55 -43.67 -10.86
CA ALA A 39 1.88 -43.96 -11.37
C ALA A 39 2.63 -45.02 -10.53
N VAL A 40 2.54 -44.92 -9.20
CA VAL A 40 3.12 -45.92 -8.28
C VAL A 40 2.45 -47.28 -8.48
N LEU A 41 1.12 -47.31 -8.65
CA LEU A 41 0.39 -48.54 -8.91
C LEU A 41 0.82 -49.19 -10.24
N SER A 42 0.96 -48.39 -11.29
CA SER A 42 1.43 -48.84 -12.62
C SER A 42 2.88 -49.34 -12.60
N LEU A 43 3.73 -48.74 -11.77
CA LEU A 43 5.11 -49.21 -11.58
C LEU A 43 5.14 -50.55 -10.82
N ALA A 44 4.37 -50.67 -9.74
CA ALA A 44 4.28 -51.89 -8.95
C ALA A 44 3.81 -53.06 -9.82
N THR A 45 2.88 -52.81 -10.73
CA THR A 45 2.33 -53.86 -11.60
C THR A 45 3.27 -54.25 -12.72
N TYR A 46 4.05 -53.30 -13.26
CA TYR A 46 5.16 -53.63 -14.15
C TYR A 46 6.18 -54.56 -13.47
N ILE A 47 6.52 -54.32 -12.21
CA ILE A 47 7.43 -55.19 -11.45
C ILE A 47 6.83 -56.60 -11.26
N ILE A 48 5.52 -56.70 -10.99
CA ILE A 48 4.84 -57.99 -10.84
C ILE A 48 4.80 -58.76 -12.17
N HIS A 49 4.52 -58.10 -13.28
CA HIS A 49 4.51 -58.71 -14.62
C HIS A 49 5.91 -59.19 -15.05
N LEU A 50 6.94 -58.39 -14.74
CA LEU A 50 8.33 -58.75 -14.96
C LEU A 50 8.72 -60.03 -14.18
N MET A 51 8.25 -60.16 -12.94
CA MET A 51 8.44 -61.37 -12.11
C MET A 51 7.70 -62.60 -12.67
N HIS A 52 6.58 -62.42 -13.38
CA HIS A 52 5.81 -63.50 -14.00
C HIS A 52 6.29 -63.85 -15.42
N GLY A 53 7.32 -63.18 -15.94
CA GLY A 53 7.90 -63.46 -17.26
C GLY A 53 7.20 -62.79 -18.43
N ASN A 54 6.18 -61.96 -18.20
CA ASN A 54 5.50 -61.18 -19.23
C ASN A 54 6.12 -59.78 -19.31
N ASN A 55 6.79 -59.49 -20.43
CA ASN A 55 7.33 -58.16 -20.70
C ASN A 55 6.33 -57.34 -21.53
N GLU A 56 5.33 -56.78 -20.85
CA GLU A 56 4.48 -55.75 -21.46
C GLU A 56 5.04 -54.35 -21.14
N PRO A 57 5.70 -53.68 -22.11
CA PRO A 57 6.32 -52.37 -21.86
C PRO A 57 5.30 -51.24 -21.69
N VAL A 58 4.02 -51.50 -22.00
CA VAL A 58 2.93 -50.50 -21.96
C VAL A 58 2.78 -49.87 -20.56
N ASN A 59 2.83 -50.67 -19.50
CA ASN A 59 2.72 -50.18 -18.12
C ASN A 59 3.89 -49.28 -17.71
N LEU A 60 5.10 -49.58 -18.20
CA LEU A 60 6.28 -48.76 -17.97
C LEU A 60 6.19 -47.41 -18.70
N TYR A 61 5.72 -47.41 -19.95
CA TYR A 61 5.46 -46.17 -20.69
C TYR A 61 4.38 -45.31 -20.02
N CYS A 62 3.28 -45.92 -19.57
CA CYS A 62 2.22 -45.22 -18.82
C CYS A 62 2.78 -44.56 -17.55
N THR A 63 3.58 -45.28 -16.75
CA THR A 63 4.22 -44.74 -15.55
C THR A 63 5.11 -43.53 -15.87
N LEU A 64 5.97 -43.65 -16.89
CA LEU A 64 6.87 -42.57 -17.31
C LEU A 64 6.09 -41.32 -17.77
N ILE A 65 5.03 -41.51 -18.57
CA ILE A 65 4.18 -40.42 -19.05
C ILE A 65 3.46 -39.73 -17.90
N LEU A 66 2.89 -40.49 -16.95
CA LEU A 66 2.19 -39.92 -15.80
C LEU A 66 3.13 -39.10 -14.91
N ILE A 67 4.32 -39.61 -14.61
CA ILE A 67 5.34 -38.88 -13.84
C ILE A 67 5.77 -37.60 -14.58
N LEU A 68 6.00 -37.69 -15.90
CA LEU A 68 6.36 -36.54 -16.72
C LEU A 68 5.29 -35.43 -16.67
N ILE A 69 4.01 -35.80 -16.79
CA ILE A 69 2.89 -34.85 -16.71
C ILE A 69 2.85 -34.17 -15.34
N VAL A 70 2.98 -34.94 -14.24
CA VAL A 70 2.98 -34.38 -12.88
C VAL A 70 4.12 -33.39 -12.69
N ILE A 71 5.33 -33.72 -13.15
CA ILE A 71 6.51 -32.85 -13.04
C ILE A 71 6.30 -31.56 -13.84
N LEU A 72 5.87 -31.67 -15.10
CA LEU A 72 5.66 -30.51 -15.97
C LEU A 72 4.62 -29.57 -15.37
N MET A 73 3.53 -30.12 -14.84
CA MET A 73 2.47 -29.32 -14.25
C MET A 73 2.88 -28.67 -12.92
N CYS A 74 3.59 -29.39 -12.05
CA CYS A 74 4.17 -28.82 -10.83
C CYS A 74 5.12 -27.65 -11.15
N PHE A 75 5.92 -27.76 -12.22
CA PHE A 75 6.79 -26.69 -12.68
C PHE A 75 6.01 -25.46 -13.16
N VAL A 76 4.95 -25.66 -13.95
CA VAL A 76 4.06 -24.58 -14.41
C VAL A 76 3.40 -23.87 -13.22
N THR A 77 2.85 -24.63 -12.27
CA THR A 77 2.20 -24.05 -11.07
C THR A 77 3.22 -23.30 -10.20
N PHE A 78 4.43 -23.83 -10.02
CA PHE A 78 5.51 -23.15 -9.30
C PHE A 78 5.89 -21.82 -9.97
N TYR A 79 6.01 -21.80 -11.30
CA TYR A 79 6.37 -20.60 -12.05
C TYR A 79 5.29 -19.50 -11.91
N GLN A 80 4.01 -19.89 -11.99
CA GLN A 80 2.87 -18.99 -11.79
C GLN A 80 2.83 -18.40 -10.36
N GLU A 81 3.09 -19.23 -9.34
CA GLU A 81 3.11 -18.77 -7.94
C GLU A 81 4.30 -17.83 -7.67
N LYS A 82 5.46 -18.10 -8.28
CA LYS A 82 6.66 -17.27 -8.14
C LYS A 82 6.50 -15.87 -8.76
N GLN A 83 5.91 -15.76 -9.96
CA GLN A 83 5.65 -14.47 -10.59
C GLN A 83 4.79 -13.56 -9.71
N THR A 84 3.78 -14.13 -9.04
CA THR A 84 2.89 -13.40 -8.13
C THR A 84 3.62 -12.87 -6.89
N LEU A 85 4.65 -13.58 -6.41
CA LEU A 85 5.43 -13.19 -5.23
C LEU A 85 6.47 -12.10 -5.52
N GLN A 86 7.01 -12.02 -6.75
CA GLN A 86 8.04 -11.04 -7.13
C GLN A 86 7.51 -9.60 -7.18
N VAL A 87 6.27 -9.39 -7.61
CA VAL A 87 5.63 -8.07 -7.63
C VAL A 87 5.52 -7.44 -6.21
N ILE A 88 5.58 -8.26 -5.16
CA ILE A 88 5.50 -7.82 -3.77
C ILE A 88 6.88 -7.48 -3.18
N SER A 89 7.98 -8.04 -3.73
CA SER A 89 9.34 -7.78 -3.21
C SER A 89 9.93 -6.46 -3.71
N ASP A 90 9.57 -6.04 -4.92
CA ASP A 90 10.27 -4.95 -5.60
C ASP A 90 9.79 -3.56 -5.14
N LEU A 91 8.65 -3.51 -4.44
CA LEU A 91 8.13 -2.30 -3.80
C LEU A 91 8.74 -2.02 -2.41
N LYS A 92 9.59 -2.91 -1.87
CA LYS A 92 10.09 -2.82 -0.48
C LYS A 92 11.52 -2.32 -0.35
N ALA A 93 12.24 -2.13 -1.45
CA ALA A 93 13.66 -1.75 -1.43
C ALA A 93 13.92 -0.23 -1.32
N VAL A 94 12.88 0.58 -1.13
CA VAL A 94 12.97 2.03 -1.26
C VAL A 94 12.63 2.68 0.08
N LEU A 95 13.70 2.95 0.85
CA LEU A 95 13.96 4.15 1.68
C LEU A 95 14.70 3.74 2.96
N PRO A 96 16.05 3.73 2.96
CA PRO A 96 16.80 3.82 4.21
C PRO A 96 16.58 5.21 4.80
N THR A 97 15.83 5.28 5.90
CA THR A 97 15.65 6.48 6.71
C THR A 97 16.76 6.58 7.75
N SER A 98 17.34 7.78 7.88
CA SER A 98 18.35 8.11 8.88
C SER A 98 17.75 9.05 9.93
N CYS A 99 18.22 8.96 11.17
CA CYS A 99 17.75 9.81 12.27
C CYS A 99 18.93 10.49 12.99
N ILE A 100 18.66 11.60 13.68
CA ILE A 100 19.66 12.34 14.45
C ILE A 100 19.51 11.96 15.93
N VAL A 101 20.56 11.36 16.49
CA VAL A 101 20.62 10.96 17.90
C VAL A 101 21.66 11.77 18.65
N ILE A 102 21.50 11.90 19.97
CA ILE A 102 22.48 12.46 20.88
C ILE A 102 23.13 11.31 21.63
N ARG A 103 24.37 10.97 21.26
CA ARG A 103 25.21 9.98 21.94
C ARG A 103 26.54 10.64 22.31
N ASP A 104 27.07 10.34 23.49
CA ASP A 104 28.29 10.96 24.02
C ASP A 104 28.25 12.51 23.98
N CYS A 105 27.08 13.08 24.30
CA CYS A 105 26.78 14.51 24.26
C CYS A 105 26.98 15.18 22.88
N LYS A 106 27.04 14.41 21.79
CA LYS A 106 27.16 14.92 20.42
C LYS A 106 25.98 14.46 19.57
N LYS A 107 25.50 15.36 18.70
CA LYS A 107 24.51 15.02 17.67
C LYS A 107 25.20 14.19 16.59
N GLN A 108 24.69 13.00 16.32
CA GLN A 108 25.21 12.06 15.34
C GLN A 108 24.06 11.57 14.47
N GLN A 109 24.28 11.48 13.16
CA GLN A 109 23.31 10.87 12.25
C GLN A 109 23.54 9.37 12.22
N VAL A 110 22.52 8.60 12.57
CA VAL A 110 22.59 7.14 12.72
C VAL A 110 21.47 6.52 11.88
N PRO A 111 21.71 5.39 11.21
CA PRO A 111 20.65 4.64 10.53
C PRO A 111 19.52 4.30 11.50
N GLU A 112 18.26 4.36 11.05
CA GLU A 112 17.11 4.05 11.91
C GLU A 112 17.21 2.66 12.54
N GLU A 113 17.83 1.69 11.84
CA GLU A 113 18.02 0.31 12.29
C GLU A 113 18.89 0.18 13.55
N GLU A 114 19.83 1.09 13.75
CA GLU A 114 20.78 1.08 14.88
C GLU A 114 20.25 1.82 16.11
N LEU A 115 19.02 2.35 16.04
CA LEU A 115 18.37 3.01 17.16
C LEU A 115 18.03 2.00 18.27
N VAL A 116 18.36 2.33 19.51
CA VAL A 116 18.10 1.48 20.68
C VAL A 116 17.28 2.19 21.74
N THR A 117 16.64 1.41 22.60
CA THR A 117 15.93 1.96 23.77
C THR A 117 16.85 2.79 24.66
N GLY A 118 16.37 3.95 25.05
CA GLY A 118 17.09 4.93 25.85
C GLY A 118 18.03 5.85 25.07
N ASP A 119 18.05 5.77 23.74
CA ASP A 119 18.69 6.82 22.93
C ASP A 119 17.88 8.12 23.01
N LEU A 120 18.59 9.25 22.98
CA LEU A 120 18.00 10.57 22.81
C LEU A 120 17.96 10.91 21.32
N VAL A 121 16.78 11.22 20.80
CA VAL A 121 16.57 11.56 19.39
C VAL A 121 16.15 13.01 19.30
N VAL A 122 16.73 13.72 18.33
CA VAL A 122 16.31 15.07 17.97
C VAL A 122 15.18 14.98 16.95
N ILE A 123 14.06 15.61 17.27
CA ILE A 123 12.90 15.75 16.40
C ILE A 123 12.97 17.15 15.79
N SER A 124 12.85 17.24 14.47
CA SER A 124 12.79 18.50 13.74
C SER A 124 11.65 18.47 12.75
N ALA A 125 11.12 19.65 12.43
CA ALA A 125 10.09 19.82 11.41
C ALA A 125 10.50 19.17 10.08
N GLY A 126 9.56 18.44 9.47
CA GLY A 126 9.76 17.65 8.25
C GLY A 126 10.32 16.24 8.47
N ALA A 127 10.65 15.86 9.71
CA ALA A 127 11.17 14.52 10.01
C ALA A 127 10.06 13.51 10.35
N ILE A 128 10.30 12.25 9.98
CA ILE A 128 9.51 11.10 10.43
C ILE A 128 10.06 10.62 11.77
N ILE A 129 9.17 10.32 12.71
CA ILE A 129 9.53 9.79 14.02
C ILE A 129 10.04 8.34 13.87
N PRO A 130 11.30 8.03 14.25
CA PRO A 130 11.96 6.76 13.94
C PRO A 130 11.56 5.59 14.86
N ALA A 131 11.05 5.88 16.06
CA ALA A 131 10.66 4.91 17.07
C ALA A 131 9.69 5.54 18.08
N ASP A 132 9.03 4.71 18.89
CA ASP A 132 8.16 5.24 19.94
C ASP A 132 9.02 5.87 21.04
N MET A 133 8.73 7.12 21.37
CA MET A 133 9.56 7.93 22.26
C MET A 133 8.73 8.83 23.16
N ARG A 134 9.24 9.03 24.38
CA ARG A 134 8.72 9.99 25.34
C ARG A 134 9.40 11.33 25.10
N ILE A 135 8.62 12.38 24.88
CA ILE A 135 9.13 13.73 24.59
C ILE A 135 9.67 14.37 25.88
N LEU A 136 10.94 14.71 25.92
CA LEU A 136 11.58 15.37 27.05
C LEU A 136 11.59 16.90 26.90
N GLN A 137 11.63 17.38 25.67
CA GLN A 137 11.60 18.80 25.35
C GLN A 137 10.78 19.01 24.09
N SER A 138 9.96 20.06 24.09
CA SER A 138 9.08 20.42 22.98
C SER A 138 9.07 21.94 22.80
N ASN A 139 9.27 22.43 21.58
CA ASN A 139 9.13 23.84 21.22
C ASN A 139 8.19 23.96 20.02
N GLY A 140 6.91 24.28 20.28
CA GLY A 140 5.88 24.36 19.24
C GLY A 140 5.70 23.05 18.45
N LEU A 141 5.93 21.90 19.10
CA LEU A 141 6.02 20.60 18.43
C LEU A 141 4.63 20.11 18.01
N LYS A 142 4.38 20.05 16.70
CA LYS A 142 3.15 19.48 16.13
C LYS A 142 3.44 18.23 15.34
N ILE A 143 2.76 17.15 15.70
CA ILE A 143 2.97 15.83 15.10
C ILE A 143 1.64 15.31 14.55
N GLU A 144 1.70 14.80 13.32
CA GLU A 144 0.63 14.10 12.64
C GLU A 144 0.79 12.58 12.84
N THR A 145 -0.27 11.91 13.30
CA THR A 145 -0.26 10.46 13.61
C THR A 145 -0.95 9.58 12.58
N SER A 146 -1.06 10.04 11.32
CA SER A 146 -1.80 9.35 10.25
C SER A 146 -1.32 7.93 9.96
N ALA A 147 -0.05 7.61 10.20
CA ALA A 147 0.49 6.26 10.04
C ALA A 147 -0.17 5.21 10.95
N ILE A 148 -0.75 5.64 12.08
CA ILE A 148 -1.34 4.74 13.08
C ILE A 148 -2.85 4.96 13.19
N THR A 149 -3.30 6.22 13.23
CA THR A 149 -4.72 6.56 13.38
C THR A 149 -5.46 6.65 12.05
N GLY A 150 -4.76 6.82 10.92
CA GLY A 150 -5.36 7.10 9.61
C GLY A 150 -5.80 8.57 9.42
N ASP A 151 -5.87 9.34 10.50
CA ASP A 151 -6.27 10.75 10.47
C ASP A 151 -5.05 11.68 10.35
N LYS A 152 -5.19 12.69 9.48
CA LYS A 152 -4.15 13.71 9.23
C LYS A 152 -4.22 14.91 10.17
N GLU A 153 -5.03 14.84 11.22
CA GLU A 153 -5.06 15.92 12.21
C GLU A 153 -3.72 15.99 12.95
N ALA A 154 -3.15 17.19 12.95
CA ALA A 154 -1.96 17.52 13.70
C ALA A 154 -2.36 17.95 15.09
N TYR A 155 -1.64 17.44 16.10
CA TYR A 155 -1.87 17.83 17.48
C TYR A 155 -0.59 18.41 18.07
N ASP A 156 -0.75 19.31 19.04
CA ASP A 156 0.37 19.82 19.83
C ASP A 156 0.85 18.76 20.81
N TYR A 157 2.16 18.54 20.81
CA TYR A 157 2.84 17.60 21.68
C TYR A 157 3.69 18.34 22.71
N THR A 158 3.61 17.90 23.97
CA THR A 158 4.25 18.56 25.11
C THR A 158 5.16 17.60 25.87
N HIS A 159 6.14 18.15 26.57
CA HIS A 159 7.03 17.39 27.44
C HIS A 159 6.42 17.11 28.82
N GLU A 160 5.31 17.75 29.18
CA GLU A 160 4.67 17.64 30.49
C GLU A 160 4.18 16.22 30.79
N ALA A 161 4.13 15.88 32.07
CA ALA A 161 3.55 14.62 32.51
C ALA A 161 2.02 14.70 32.41
N VAL A 162 1.39 13.68 31.82
CA VAL A 162 -0.07 13.63 31.75
C VAL A 162 -0.62 13.23 33.12
N THR A 163 -1.58 14.00 33.63
CA THR A 163 -2.09 13.95 35.01
C THR A 163 -3.14 12.85 35.26
N THR A 164 -3.79 12.34 34.21
CA THR A 164 -4.84 11.30 34.30
C THR A 164 -4.62 10.28 33.20
N TYR A 165 -4.54 8.99 33.50
CA TYR A 165 -4.30 7.87 32.55
C TYR A 165 -5.11 7.99 31.25
N PRO A 166 -4.62 8.68 30.20
CA PRO A 166 -5.38 8.79 28.98
C PRO A 166 -5.21 7.49 28.20
N SER A 167 -6.01 7.28 27.16
CA SER A 167 -5.64 6.27 26.18
C SER A 167 -4.24 6.61 25.62
N VAL A 168 -3.45 5.59 25.30
CA VAL A 168 -2.05 5.80 24.84
C VAL A 168 -1.99 6.78 23.65
N PHE A 169 -3.01 6.77 22.78
CA PHE A 169 -3.11 7.63 21.61
C PHE A 169 -3.50 9.08 21.90
N GLU A 170 -4.13 9.34 23.05
CA GLU A 170 -4.44 10.70 23.52
C GLU A 170 -3.26 11.34 24.25
N ALA A 171 -2.29 10.54 24.71
CA ALA A 171 -1.12 11.05 25.42
C ALA A 171 -0.26 11.95 24.51
N ARG A 172 -0.32 13.26 24.73
CA ARG A 172 0.44 14.28 23.97
C ARG A 172 1.92 14.35 24.31
N ASN A 173 2.42 13.39 25.08
CA ASN A 173 3.79 13.39 25.57
C ASN A 173 4.60 12.19 25.07
N VAL A 174 3.99 11.34 24.23
CA VAL A 174 4.61 10.18 23.57
C VAL A 174 4.42 10.28 22.06
N ALA A 175 5.51 10.39 21.31
CA ALA A 175 5.50 10.32 19.85
C ALA A 175 5.67 8.87 19.38
N PHE A 176 5.00 8.50 18.30
CA PHE A 176 4.98 7.12 17.80
C PHE A 176 5.77 6.94 16.51
N LYS A 177 6.32 5.74 16.30
CA LYS A 177 7.03 5.38 15.08
C LYS A 177 6.16 5.59 13.84
N GLY A 178 6.70 6.30 12.85
CA GLY A 178 6.02 6.58 11.58
C GLY A 178 5.15 7.85 11.57
N SER A 179 4.96 8.51 12.70
CA SER A 179 4.34 9.84 12.77
C SER A 179 5.22 10.89 12.08
N PHE A 180 4.61 11.97 11.59
CA PHE A 180 5.31 13.04 10.87
C PHE A 180 5.31 14.34 11.68
N CYS A 181 6.49 14.95 11.85
CA CYS A 181 6.62 16.23 12.52
C CYS A 181 6.36 17.36 11.52
N LEU A 182 5.27 18.11 11.69
CA LEU A 182 4.90 19.21 10.81
C LEU A 182 5.64 20.49 11.18
N GLU A 183 5.61 20.85 12.47
CA GLU A 183 6.16 22.09 12.99
C GLU A 183 6.88 21.86 14.31
N GLY A 184 7.80 22.77 14.61
CA GLY A 184 8.53 22.79 15.88
C GLY A 184 9.72 21.83 15.94
N ASP A 185 10.37 21.85 17.10
CA ASP A 185 11.51 21.00 17.42
C ASP A 185 11.31 20.34 18.79
N GLY A 186 11.95 19.19 18.98
CA GLY A 186 11.88 18.49 20.25
C GLY A 186 13.03 17.52 20.46
N ILE A 187 13.11 17.02 21.69
CA ILE A 187 14.02 15.94 22.05
C ILE A 187 13.18 14.86 22.71
N GLY A 188 13.31 13.62 22.25
CA GLY A 188 12.62 12.47 22.80
C GLY A 188 13.59 11.37 23.23
N ILE A 189 13.24 10.64 24.29
CA ILE A 189 13.92 9.41 24.66
C ILE A 189 13.17 8.20 24.11
N VAL A 190 13.89 7.31 23.43
CA VAL A 190 13.32 6.11 22.82
C VAL A 190 12.85 5.15 23.90
N VAL A 191 11.57 4.79 23.88
CA VAL A 191 10.94 3.86 24.83
C VAL A 191 10.79 2.47 24.21
N ARG A 192 10.39 2.37 22.94
CA ARG A 192 10.20 1.10 22.24
C ARG A 192 10.78 1.15 20.83
N THR A 193 11.37 0.04 20.38
CA THR A 193 11.98 -0.09 19.04
C THR A 193 11.45 -1.33 18.31
N GLY A 194 11.55 -1.32 16.98
CA GLY A 194 11.23 -2.45 16.11
C GLY A 194 9.82 -3.00 16.33
N LYS A 195 9.73 -4.32 16.54
CA LYS A 195 8.47 -5.05 16.79
C LYS A 195 7.71 -4.62 18.05
N TYR A 196 8.39 -3.96 19.00
CA TYR A 196 7.79 -3.51 20.26
C TYR A 196 7.14 -2.14 20.14
N THR A 197 7.35 -1.42 19.04
CA THR A 197 6.61 -0.17 18.79
C THR A 197 5.13 -0.44 18.57
N VAL A 198 4.26 0.55 18.75
CA VAL A 198 2.83 0.43 18.47
C VAL A 198 2.60 0.02 17.01
N LEU A 199 3.30 0.67 16.07
CA LEU A 199 3.22 0.31 14.65
C LEU A 199 3.74 -1.11 14.40
N GLY A 200 4.85 -1.50 15.03
CA GLY A 200 5.40 -2.85 14.96
C GLY A 200 4.44 -3.91 15.50
N TYR A 201 3.73 -3.61 16.59
CA TYR A 201 2.71 -4.48 17.18
C TYR A 201 1.50 -4.66 16.26
N ILE A 202 0.98 -3.57 15.67
CA ILE A 202 -0.11 -3.63 14.68
C ILE A 202 0.29 -4.48 13.48
N ILE A 203 1.51 -4.30 12.97
CA ILE A 203 2.03 -5.10 11.85
C ILE A 203 2.18 -6.57 12.26
N ASN A 204 2.66 -6.86 13.47
CA ASN A 204 2.81 -8.23 13.96
C ASN A 204 1.46 -8.94 14.11
N ILE A 205 0.44 -8.28 14.67
CA ILE A 205 -0.94 -8.83 14.71
C ILE A 205 -1.39 -9.18 13.30
N ARG A 206 -1.22 -8.26 12.34
CA ARG A 206 -1.60 -8.51 10.94
C ARG A 206 -0.87 -9.71 10.33
N GLN A 207 0.39 -9.94 10.70
CA GLN A 207 1.15 -11.10 10.23
C GLN A 207 0.69 -12.41 10.90
N GLN A 208 0.24 -12.36 12.15
CA GLN A 208 -0.27 -13.52 12.90
C GLN A 208 -1.68 -13.94 12.49
N VAL A 209 -2.49 -13.03 11.95
CA VAL A 209 -3.75 -13.40 11.30
C VAL A 209 -3.43 -14.34 10.15
N SER A 210 -3.74 -15.63 10.34
CA SER A 210 -3.55 -16.66 9.33
C SER A 210 -4.19 -16.22 8.03
N LYS A 211 -3.48 -16.33 6.91
CA LYS A 211 -4.06 -16.07 5.59
C LYS A 211 -5.30 -16.97 5.44
N THR A 212 -6.48 -16.39 5.55
CA THR A 212 -7.74 -17.07 5.27
C THR A 212 -7.64 -17.61 3.84
N ARG A 213 -8.02 -18.87 3.64
CA ARG A 213 -8.06 -19.43 2.28
C ARG A 213 -9.14 -18.68 1.51
N SER A 214 -8.85 -18.30 0.27
CA SER A 214 -9.82 -17.70 -0.63
C SER A 214 -11.03 -18.62 -0.81
N LYS A 215 -12.24 -18.05 -0.93
CA LYS A 215 -13.49 -18.78 -1.17
C LYS A 215 -13.37 -19.68 -2.41
N LEU A 216 -12.95 -19.13 -3.55
CA LEU A 216 -12.63 -19.89 -4.75
C LEU A 216 -11.70 -21.08 -4.48
N LYS A 217 -10.67 -20.90 -3.64
CA LYS A 217 -9.74 -21.98 -3.30
C LYS A 217 -10.42 -23.08 -2.49
N MET A 218 -11.31 -22.72 -1.57
CA MET A 218 -12.10 -23.69 -0.80
C MET A 218 -13.08 -24.45 -1.70
N GLU A 219 -13.78 -23.76 -2.60
CA GLU A 219 -14.69 -24.38 -3.56
C GLU A 219 -13.96 -25.32 -4.54
N ILE A 220 -12.78 -24.91 -5.05
CA ILE A 220 -11.93 -25.80 -5.86
C ILE A 220 -11.48 -27.02 -5.04
N ASP A 221 -11.09 -26.82 -3.78
CA ASP A 221 -10.68 -27.91 -2.89
C ASP A 221 -11.82 -28.91 -2.62
N GLU A 222 -13.05 -28.41 -2.44
CA GLU A 222 -14.26 -29.23 -2.28
C GLU A 222 -14.63 -29.96 -3.56
N PHE A 223 -14.58 -29.27 -4.70
CA PHE A 223 -14.81 -29.84 -6.02
C PHE A 223 -13.79 -30.94 -6.36
N VAL A 224 -12.51 -30.70 -6.08
CA VAL A 224 -11.43 -31.68 -6.24
C VAL A 224 -11.65 -32.88 -5.34
N ASN A 225 -12.10 -32.68 -4.10
CA ASN A 225 -12.46 -33.76 -3.19
C ASN A 225 -13.63 -34.60 -3.72
N PHE A 226 -14.70 -33.94 -4.18
CA PHE A 226 -15.87 -34.61 -4.74
C PHE A 226 -15.49 -35.48 -5.94
N ILE A 227 -14.74 -34.93 -6.91
CA ILE A 227 -14.26 -35.69 -8.07
C ILE A 227 -13.35 -36.84 -7.66
N SER A 228 -12.43 -36.62 -6.71
CA SER A 228 -11.49 -37.66 -6.27
C SER A 228 -12.23 -38.83 -5.64
N ILE A 229 -13.24 -38.56 -4.80
CA ILE A 229 -14.10 -39.59 -4.18
C ILE A 229 -14.92 -40.31 -5.25
N LEU A 230 -15.54 -39.56 -6.17
CA LEU A 230 -16.34 -40.13 -7.26
C LEU A 230 -15.49 -41.03 -8.17
N ALA A 231 -14.28 -40.60 -8.54
CA ALA A 231 -13.35 -41.36 -9.36
C ALA A 231 -12.96 -42.68 -8.67
N LEU A 232 -12.71 -42.65 -7.36
CA LEU A 232 -12.34 -43.84 -6.58
C LEU A 232 -13.52 -44.82 -6.45
N ILE A 233 -14.74 -44.31 -6.24
CA ILE A 233 -15.96 -45.14 -6.23
C ILE A 233 -16.17 -45.80 -7.59
N MET A 234 -16.13 -45.03 -8.69
CA MET A 234 -16.26 -45.59 -10.04
C MET A 234 -15.19 -46.63 -10.31
N ALA A 235 -13.92 -46.33 -10.02
CA ALA A 235 -12.82 -47.25 -10.26
C ALA A 235 -12.99 -48.56 -9.48
N THR A 236 -13.48 -48.51 -8.24
CA THR A 236 -13.77 -49.69 -7.42
C THR A 236 -14.95 -50.50 -7.97
N VAL A 237 -16.03 -49.83 -8.38
CA VAL A 237 -17.22 -50.48 -8.94
C VAL A 237 -16.89 -51.19 -10.25
N PHE A 238 -16.22 -50.52 -11.18
CA PHE A 238 -15.80 -51.11 -12.46
C PHE A 238 -14.80 -52.25 -12.27
N PHE A 239 -13.91 -52.14 -11.29
CA PHE A 239 -13.01 -53.24 -10.94
C PHE A 239 -13.78 -54.47 -10.44
N MET A 240 -14.78 -54.29 -9.57
CA MET A 240 -15.61 -55.41 -9.09
C MET A 240 -16.41 -56.04 -10.24
N PHE A 241 -17.03 -55.24 -11.10
CA PHE A 241 -17.72 -55.75 -12.29
C PHE A 241 -16.78 -56.51 -13.24
N GLY A 242 -15.59 -55.97 -13.51
CA GLY A 242 -14.57 -56.61 -14.35
C GLY A 242 -14.05 -57.92 -13.76
N SER A 243 -13.90 -58.00 -12.44
CA SER A 243 -13.46 -59.23 -11.76
C SER A 243 -14.54 -60.32 -11.78
N ILE A 244 -15.81 -59.94 -11.61
CA ILE A 244 -16.95 -60.86 -11.62
C ILE A 244 -17.16 -61.44 -13.03
N ILE A 245 -17.13 -60.62 -14.08
CA ILE A 245 -17.38 -61.09 -15.46
C ILE A 245 -16.27 -62.02 -15.96
N ASN A 246 -15.03 -61.79 -15.53
CA ASN A 246 -13.87 -62.59 -15.95
C ASN A 246 -13.59 -63.79 -15.03
N ASN A 247 -14.53 -64.18 -14.16
CA ASN A 247 -14.37 -65.29 -13.20
C ASN A 247 -13.05 -65.24 -12.40
N PHE A 248 -12.62 -64.05 -11.98
CA PHE A 248 -11.35 -63.81 -11.28
C PHE A 248 -10.09 -64.31 -12.02
N GLN A 249 -10.15 -64.52 -13.34
CA GLN A 249 -8.96 -64.71 -14.16
C GLN A 249 -8.37 -63.34 -14.51
N ASN A 250 -7.04 -63.20 -14.49
CA ASN A 250 -6.33 -61.94 -14.82
C ASN A 250 -6.84 -60.70 -14.06
N VAL A 251 -7.02 -60.83 -12.74
CA VAL A 251 -7.47 -59.75 -11.84
C VAL A 251 -6.55 -58.54 -11.91
N LEU A 252 -5.23 -58.77 -12.03
CA LEU A 252 -4.24 -57.70 -12.12
C LEU A 252 -4.47 -56.83 -13.36
N ASP A 253 -4.64 -57.41 -14.55
CA ASP A 253 -4.77 -56.64 -15.79
C ASP A 253 -6.07 -55.83 -15.82
N HIS A 254 -7.18 -56.42 -15.35
CA HIS A 254 -8.46 -55.72 -15.23
C HIS A 254 -8.44 -54.64 -14.15
N PHE A 255 -7.78 -54.89 -13.01
CA PHE A 255 -7.56 -53.88 -11.99
C PHE A 255 -6.78 -52.70 -12.57
N ILE A 256 -5.69 -52.94 -13.28
CA ILE A 256 -4.80 -51.89 -13.77
C ILE A 256 -5.47 -51.09 -14.89
N ILE A 257 -5.92 -51.75 -15.94
CA ILE A 257 -6.48 -51.08 -17.12
C ILE A 257 -7.76 -50.34 -16.73
N GLY A 258 -8.64 -50.98 -15.94
CA GLY A 258 -9.86 -50.34 -15.45
C GLY A 258 -9.58 -49.19 -14.50
N PHE A 259 -8.85 -49.44 -13.40
CA PHE A 259 -8.61 -48.45 -12.36
C PHE A 259 -7.80 -47.25 -12.86
N LEU A 260 -6.74 -47.49 -13.63
CA LEU A 260 -5.86 -46.43 -14.15
C LEU A 260 -6.58 -45.57 -15.20
N ILE A 261 -7.28 -46.18 -16.18
CA ILE A 261 -8.01 -45.42 -17.20
C ILE A 261 -9.11 -44.60 -16.53
N ILE A 262 -9.87 -45.17 -15.61
CA ILE A 262 -10.97 -44.47 -14.93
C ILE A 262 -10.42 -43.31 -14.09
N ILE A 263 -9.31 -43.49 -13.38
CA ILE A 263 -8.69 -42.42 -12.60
C ILE A 263 -8.19 -41.30 -13.51
N VAL A 264 -7.41 -41.61 -14.54
CA VAL A 264 -6.82 -40.61 -15.42
C VAL A 264 -7.90 -39.86 -16.20
N ALA A 265 -8.96 -40.55 -16.62
CA ALA A 265 -10.09 -39.95 -17.34
C ALA A 265 -10.93 -39.01 -16.47
N ASN A 266 -11.07 -39.30 -15.17
CA ASN A 266 -11.88 -38.50 -14.26
C ASN A 266 -11.13 -37.30 -13.65
N VAL A 267 -9.80 -37.27 -13.70
CA VAL A 267 -9.01 -36.15 -13.15
C VAL A 267 -9.02 -34.96 -14.12
N PRO A 268 -9.59 -33.80 -13.75
CA PRO A 268 -9.62 -32.62 -14.62
C PRO A 268 -8.27 -31.89 -14.56
N GLN A 269 -7.28 -32.41 -15.29
CA GLN A 269 -5.89 -31.93 -15.29
C GLN A 269 -5.78 -30.43 -15.70
N GLY A 270 -6.69 -29.96 -16.56
CA GLY A 270 -6.69 -28.58 -17.05
C GLY A 270 -7.40 -27.57 -16.15
N LEU A 271 -8.17 -28.00 -15.15
CA LEU A 271 -9.06 -27.09 -14.40
C LEU A 271 -8.31 -25.98 -13.63
N PRO A 272 -7.22 -26.26 -12.88
CA PRO A 272 -6.47 -25.20 -12.22
C PRO A 272 -5.90 -24.18 -13.22
N ALA A 273 -5.40 -24.65 -14.37
CA ALA A 273 -4.85 -23.78 -15.41
C ALA A 273 -5.93 -22.90 -16.07
N MET A 274 -7.11 -23.46 -16.33
CA MET A 274 -8.23 -22.71 -16.88
C MET A 274 -8.71 -21.61 -15.93
N VAL A 275 -8.87 -21.92 -14.64
CA VAL A 275 -9.30 -20.93 -13.64
C VAL A 275 -8.28 -19.79 -13.52
N ILE A 276 -6.99 -20.10 -13.43
CA ILE A 276 -5.93 -19.08 -13.35
C ILE A 276 -5.91 -18.21 -14.62
N SER A 277 -6.08 -18.81 -15.79
CA SER A 277 -6.15 -18.08 -17.06
C SER A 277 -7.34 -17.10 -17.10
N GLN A 278 -8.53 -17.56 -16.69
CA GLN A 278 -9.72 -16.72 -16.62
C GLN A 278 -9.53 -15.55 -15.64
N LEU A 279 -9.01 -15.80 -14.43
CA LEU A 279 -8.70 -14.75 -13.46
C LEU A 279 -7.67 -13.75 -14.00
N ALA A 280 -6.66 -14.21 -14.74
CA ALA A 280 -5.67 -13.33 -15.36
C ALA A 280 -6.28 -12.40 -16.42
N ILE A 281 -7.23 -12.90 -17.23
CA ILE A 281 -7.97 -12.09 -18.19
C ILE A 281 -8.82 -11.03 -17.47
N ILE A 282 -9.51 -11.41 -16.39
CA ILE A 282 -10.30 -10.47 -15.57
C ILE A 282 -9.40 -9.41 -14.94
N GLY A 283 -8.24 -9.81 -14.40
CA GLY A 283 -7.25 -8.89 -13.85
C GLY A 283 -6.76 -7.86 -14.86
N ARG A 284 -6.52 -8.26 -16.12
CA ARG A 284 -6.16 -7.34 -17.21
C ARG A 284 -7.28 -6.36 -17.55
N ARG A 285 -8.54 -6.82 -17.60
CA ARG A 285 -9.71 -5.95 -17.83
C ARG A 285 -9.92 -4.94 -16.70
N LEU A 286 -9.65 -5.31 -15.46
CA LEU A 286 -9.71 -4.40 -14.31
C LEU A 286 -8.56 -3.38 -14.33
N ALA A 287 -7.37 -3.80 -14.73
CA ALA A 287 -6.23 -2.89 -14.90
C ALA A 287 -6.50 -1.82 -15.97
N SER A 288 -7.19 -2.15 -17.07
CA SER A 288 -7.59 -1.13 -18.06
C SER A 288 -8.57 -0.08 -17.52
N LYS A 289 -9.20 -0.34 -16.36
CA LYS A 289 -10.05 0.60 -15.64
C LYS A 289 -9.35 1.23 -14.42
N ASN A 290 -8.01 1.22 -14.38
CA ASN A 290 -7.19 1.71 -13.28
C ASN A 290 -7.38 0.96 -11.95
N VAL A 291 -7.91 -0.27 -11.98
CA VAL A 291 -8.03 -1.14 -10.79
C VAL A 291 -6.91 -2.18 -10.82
N TYR A 292 -5.93 -2.01 -9.93
CA TYR A 292 -4.74 -2.86 -9.88
C TYR A 292 -4.87 -3.94 -8.80
N ILE A 293 -4.86 -5.20 -9.23
CA ILE A 293 -5.01 -6.35 -8.34
C ILE A 293 -3.65 -7.01 -8.10
N LYS A 294 -3.25 -7.12 -6.83
CA LYS A 294 -1.99 -7.75 -6.42
C LYS A 294 -2.03 -9.28 -6.38
N LYS A 295 -3.20 -9.88 -6.21
CA LYS A 295 -3.39 -11.34 -6.19
C LYS A 295 -4.68 -11.69 -6.92
N LEU A 296 -4.61 -12.62 -7.86
CA LEU A 296 -5.74 -13.00 -8.70
C LEU A 296 -6.92 -13.57 -7.89
N ASP A 297 -6.64 -14.29 -6.80
CA ASP A 297 -7.66 -14.87 -5.90
C ASP A 297 -8.60 -13.81 -5.26
N ILE A 298 -8.18 -12.53 -5.20
CA ILE A 298 -8.97 -11.44 -4.62
C ILE A 298 -10.15 -11.04 -5.52
N ILE A 299 -10.07 -11.34 -6.83
CA ILE A 299 -11.13 -11.00 -7.79
C ILE A 299 -12.45 -11.66 -7.40
N ASP A 300 -12.38 -12.94 -7.03
CA ASP A 300 -13.55 -13.71 -6.58
C ASP A 300 -14.07 -13.20 -5.24
N GLU A 301 -13.17 -12.93 -4.28
CA GLU A 301 -13.54 -12.39 -2.97
C GLU A 301 -14.30 -11.06 -3.09
N LEU A 302 -13.89 -10.17 -3.99
CA LEU A 302 -14.59 -8.91 -4.28
C LEU A 302 -15.99 -9.14 -4.85
N GLY A 303 -16.17 -10.14 -5.72
CA GLY A 303 -17.48 -10.50 -6.26
C GLY A 303 -18.41 -11.10 -5.19
N ALA A 304 -17.86 -11.87 -4.27
CA ALA A 304 -18.59 -12.51 -3.17
C ALA A 304 -18.64 -11.68 -1.87
N THR A 305 -18.29 -10.39 -1.94
CA THR A 305 -18.27 -9.49 -0.78
C THR A 305 -19.69 -9.03 -0.46
N THR A 306 -20.15 -9.27 0.77
CA THR A 306 -21.46 -8.83 1.27
C THR A 306 -21.39 -7.59 2.16
N VAL A 307 -20.23 -7.36 2.79
CA VAL A 307 -19.98 -6.24 3.70
C VAL A 307 -18.69 -5.56 3.27
N VAL A 308 -18.78 -4.27 2.95
CA VAL A 308 -17.62 -3.43 2.64
C VAL A 308 -17.35 -2.56 3.86
N ALA A 309 -16.26 -2.84 4.57
CA ALA A 309 -15.74 -1.95 5.61
C ALA A 309 -14.79 -0.94 4.95
N THR A 310 -15.21 0.31 4.85
CA THR A 310 -14.41 1.40 4.28
C THR A 310 -13.81 2.26 5.37
N ASP A 311 -12.57 2.67 5.18
CA ASP A 311 -11.99 3.78 5.94
C ASP A 311 -12.62 5.10 5.47
N LYS A 312 -12.71 6.10 6.36
CA LYS A 312 -13.21 7.43 6.02
C LYS A 312 -12.13 8.22 5.30
N THR A 313 -10.99 8.40 5.95
CA THR A 313 -9.97 9.38 5.56
C THR A 313 -9.13 8.84 4.40
N GLY A 314 -9.17 9.51 3.24
CA GLY A 314 -8.40 9.08 2.06
C GLY A 314 -8.97 7.91 1.27
N THR A 315 -10.11 7.36 1.72
CA THR A 315 -10.87 6.35 0.97
C THR A 315 -12.24 6.89 0.57
N LEU A 316 -13.08 7.30 1.53
CA LEU A 316 -14.34 8.00 1.24
C LEU A 316 -14.13 9.49 0.99
N THR A 317 -13.21 10.10 1.74
CA THR A 317 -12.86 11.51 1.58
C THR A 317 -11.58 11.66 0.75
N GLN A 318 -11.43 12.81 0.08
CA GLN A 318 -10.21 13.12 -0.69
C GLN A 318 -8.98 13.39 0.19
N ASN A 319 -9.11 13.32 1.52
CA ASN A 319 -8.07 13.64 2.48
C ASN A 319 -7.43 15.03 2.24
N MET A 320 -8.30 15.99 1.89
CA MET A 320 -8.00 17.39 1.70
C MET A 320 -9.04 18.20 2.47
N MET A 321 -8.57 19.15 3.29
CA MET A 321 -9.46 20.09 3.97
C MET A 321 -9.98 21.11 2.96
N VAL A 322 -11.30 21.25 2.87
CA VAL A 322 -11.98 22.17 1.96
C VAL A 322 -13.03 22.94 2.76
N LEU A 323 -13.21 24.23 2.44
CA LEU A 323 -14.28 25.05 3.01
C LEU A 323 -15.64 24.46 2.61
N THR A 324 -16.44 24.02 3.58
CA THR A 324 -17.75 23.38 3.33
C THR A 324 -18.92 24.33 3.47
N ASP A 325 -18.87 25.26 4.41
CA ASP A 325 -20.01 26.12 4.76
C ASP A 325 -19.51 27.51 5.19
N LEU A 326 -20.32 28.52 4.91
CA LEU A 326 -20.10 29.91 5.32
C LEU A 326 -21.32 30.41 6.09
N TRP A 327 -21.08 31.16 7.15
CA TRP A 327 -22.16 31.83 7.89
C TRP A 327 -22.01 33.34 7.74
N TYR A 328 -22.96 33.97 7.04
CA TYR A 328 -23.02 35.42 6.89
C TYR A 328 -24.47 35.91 6.78
N ASN A 329 -24.73 37.17 7.11
CA ASN A 329 -26.10 37.73 7.13
C ASN A 329 -27.12 36.89 7.92
N ARG A 330 -26.68 36.26 9.02
CA ARG A 330 -27.48 35.33 9.85
C ARG A 330 -28.08 34.16 9.07
N LYS A 331 -27.46 33.78 7.95
CA LYS A 331 -27.85 32.65 7.12
C LYS A 331 -26.68 31.69 7.00
N HIS A 332 -26.98 30.41 7.17
CA HIS A 332 -26.08 29.33 6.81
C HIS A 332 -26.07 29.17 5.29
N GLN A 333 -24.91 29.30 4.67
CA GLN A 333 -24.71 29.05 3.25
C GLN A 333 -23.78 27.87 3.03
N PRO A 334 -24.29 26.73 2.54
CA PRO A 334 -23.44 25.61 2.16
C PRO A 334 -22.60 25.97 0.92
N SER A 335 -21.28 25.77 1.03
CA SER A 335 -20.25 26.12 0.03
C SER A 335 -20.19 25.17 -1.16
N HIS A 336 -20.96 24.07 -1.16
CA HIS A 336 -21.05 23.15 -2.30
C HIS A 336 -21.41 23.84 -3.64
N ASN A 337 -22.05 25.01 -3.59
CA ASN A 337 -22.38 25.80 -4.78
C ASN A 337 -21.22 26.65 -5.34
N TYR A 338 -20.16 26.90 -4.55
CA TYR A 338 -19.04 27.77 -4.94
C TYR A 338 -17.78 27.01 -5.37
N VAL A 339 -17.61 25.76 -4.92
CA VAL A 339 -16.38 24.97 -5.17
C VAL A 339 -16.48 24.10 -6.44
N ASN A 340 -17.70 23.71 -6.85
CA ASN A 340 -17.90 22.90 -8.07
C ASN A 340 -18.01 23.73 -9.35
N SER A 341 -18.05 25.06 -9.25
CA SER A 341 -18.02 25.96 -10.38
C SER A 341 -16.57 26.14 -10.83
N GLN A 342 -16.12 25.30 -11.77
CA GLN A 342 -15.00 25.62 -12.66
C GLN A 342 -15.16 27.02 -13.30
N SER A 343 -16.36 27.60 -13.28
CA SER A 343 -16.66 28.96 -13.72
C SER A 343 -16.13 30.10 -12.83
N VAL A 344 -15.55 29.84 -11.65
CA VAL A 344 -14.85 30.90 -10.87
C VAL A 344 -13.38 31.06 -11.31
N LEU A 345 -12.82 30.06 -12.01
CA LEU A 345 -11.49 30.14 -12.62
C LEU A 345 -11.52 30.69 -14.06
N ASP A 346 -12.69 30.74 -14.70
CA ASP A 346 -12.87 31.47 -15.96
C ASP A 346 -12.90 32.97 -15.67
N MET A 347 -11.81 33.67 -16.04
CA MET A 347 -11.74 35.14 -16.04
C MET A 347 -12.84 35.82 -16.88
N ASN A 348 -13.62 35.05 -17.64
CA ASN A 348 -14.68 35.53 -18.54
C ASN A 348 -16.11 35.36 -17.98
N CYS A 349 -16.31 34.84 -16.76
CA CYS A 349 -17.62 34.93 -16.13
C CYS A 349 -17.84 36.33 -15.54
N PRO A 350 -19.04 36.95 -15.69
CA PRO A 350 -19.36 38.17 -14.97
C PRO A 350 -19.22 37.85 -13.48
N LYS A 351 -18.24 38.50 -12.82
CA LYS A 351 -17.96 38.30 -11.38
C LYS A 351 -19.30 38.35 -10.65
N PRO A 352 -19.76 37.27 -10.00
CA PRO A 352 -20.94 37.37 -9.16
C PRO A 352 -20.64 38.46 -8.15
N ALA A 353 -21.41 39.54 -8.16
CA ALA A 353 -21.24 40.63 -7.23
C ALA A 353 -21.36 40.01 -5.83
N CYS A 354 -20.23 39.83 -5.16
CA CYS A 354 -20.22 39.27 -3.81
C CYS A 354 -20.99 40.25 -2.94
N GLU A 355 -22.18 39.84 -2.49
CA GLU A 355 -22.99 40.64 -1.56
C GLU A 355 -22.15 40.92 -0.32
N GLN A 356 -22.12 42.17 0.14
CA GLN A 356 -21.51 42.49 1.44
C GLN A 356 -22.33 41.78 2.54
N PRO A 357 -21.69 41.07 3.49
CA PRO A 357 -20.27 41.13 3.90
C PRO A 357 -19.34 40.01 3.34
N LEU A 358 -19.74 39.27 2.30
CA LEU A 358 -18.98 38.10 1.81
C LEU A 358 -17.59 38.49 1.26
N SER A 359 -17.49 39.62 0.57
CA SER A 359 -16.20 40.15 0.07
C SER A 359 -15.20 40.38 1.20
N ASP A 360 -15.68 40.92 2.32
CA ASP A 360 -14.83 41.33 3.44
C ASP A 360 -14.33 40.10 4.19
N ILE A 361 -15.18 39.08 4.32
CA ILE A 361 -14.80 37.77 4.87
C ILE A 361 -13.67 37.13 4.05
N PHE A 362 -13.76 37.12 2.72
CA PHE A 362 -12.68 36.57 1.88
C PHE A 362 -11.38 37.38 1.97
N VAL A 363 -11.47 38.72 2.08
CA VAL A 363 -10.29 39.56 2.31
C VAL A 363 -9.65 39.19 3.66
N VAL A 364 -10.42 39.09 4.73
CA VAL A 364 -9.91 38.68 6.05
C VAL A 364 -9.30 37.28 5.99
N MET A 365 -9.96 36.31 5.35
CA MET A 365 -9.45 34.94 5.19
C MET A 365 -8.13 34.90 4.40
N SER A 366 -7.95 35.78 3.41
CA SER A 366 -6.71 35.83 2.62
C SER A 366 -5.56 36.53 3.36
N VAL A 367 -5.84 37.61 4.10
CA VAL A 367 -4.83 38.39 4.82
C VAL A 367 -4.40 37.70 6.12
N CYS A 368 -5.35 37.10 6.85
CA CYS A 368 -5.09 36.37 8.10
C CYS A 368 -4.67 34.92 7.86
N ASN A 369 -3.99 34.63 6.74
CA ASN A 369 -3.52 33.29 6.41
C ASN A 369 -2.00 33.29 6.15
N ARG A 370 -1.29 32.33 6.75
CA ARG A 370 0.16 32.14 6.57
C ARG A 370 0.49 31.09 5.51
N ALA A 371 -0.52 30.46 4.90
CA ALA A 371 -0.33 29.48 3.85
C ALA A 371 0.41 30.10 2.67
N HIS A 372 1.46 29.42 2.20
CA HIS A 372 2.19 29.80 1.00
C HIS A 372 2.09 28.67 -0.02
N PHE A 373 1.82 29.01 -1.27
CA PHE A 373 1.86 28.02 -2.35
C PHE A 373 3.32 27.73 -2.70
N GLU A 374 3.74 26.49 -2.56
CA GLU A 374 5.02 26.04 -3.08
C GLU A 374 4.84 25.49 -4.51
N CYS A 375 5.59 26.03 -5.46
CA CYS A 375 5.58 25.56 -6.84
C CYS A 375 6.35 24.23 -6.95
N VAL A 376 5.70 23.12 -6.59
CA VAL A 376 6.26 21.79 -6.80
C VAL A 376 6.08 21.41 -8.27
N ARG A 377 7.14 21.58 -9.07
CA ARG A 377 7.18 21.02 -10.44
C ARG A 377 7.14 19.51 -10.34
N SER A 378 6.00 18.92 -10.68
CA SER A 378 5.85 17.48 -10.90
C SER A 378 6.67 17.07 -12.13
N SER A 379 7.99 16.91 -11.97
CA SER A 379 8.81 16.31 -13.01
C SER A 379 8.50 14.82 -13.05
N LYS A 380 7.63 14.42 -13.98
CA LYS A 380 7.42 13.00 -14.31
C LYS A 380 8.65 12.33 -14.98
N TYR A 381 9.79 13.01 -15.07
CA TYR A 381 10.99 12.49 -15.69
C TYR A 381 12.13 12.30 -14.68
N LEU A 382 12.54 11.04 -14.49
CA LEU A 382 13.88 10.70 -13.99
C LEU A 382 14.91 11.37 -14.92
N THR A 383 15.48 12.48 -14.49
CA THR A 383 16.67 13.05 -15.16
C THR A 383 17.81 13.13 -14.16
N SER A 384 19.01 12.81 -14.64
CA SER A 384 20.25 12.73 -13.87
C SER A 384 20.47 14.00 -13.03
N LYS A 385 20.77 13.81 -11.73
CA LYS A 385 20.84 14.84 -10.69
C LYS A 385 21.70 16.08 -11.05
N LYS A 386 22.66 15.96 -11.98
CA LYS A 386 23.55 17.06 -12.38
C LYS A 386 22.90 18.12 -13.29
N GLU A 387 21.98 17.73 -14.18
CA GLU A 387 21.31 18.70 -15.08
C GLU A 387 20.22 19.51 -14.38
N ALA A 388 19.57 18.92 -13.37
CA ALA A 388 18.56 19.59 -12.55
C ALA A 388 19.17 20.75 -11.74
N GLN A 389 20.37 20.57 -11.17
CA GLN A 389 21.06 21.63 -10.41
C GLN A 389 21.47 22.83 -11.28
N MET A 390 22.03 22.60 -12.48
CA MET A 390 22.40 23.70 -13.37
C MET A 390 21.20 24.48 -13.88
N LYS A 391 20.07 23.80 -14.18
CA LYS A 391 18.83 24.47 -14.60
C LYS A 391 18.16 25.26 -13.48
N ILE A 392 18.30 24.87 -12.21
CA ILE A 392 17.79 25.64 -11.07
C ILE A 392 18.63 26.90 -10.85
N SER A 393 19.97 26.79 -10.92
CA SER A 393 20.88 27.93 -10.75
C SER A 393 20.70 28.99 -11.84
N ALA A 394 20.44 28.59 -13.09
CA ALA A 394 20.19 29.51 -14.20
C ALA A 394 18.77 30.13 -14.19
N LYS A 395 17.85 29.62 -13.35
CA LYS A 395 16.47 30.12 -13.23
C LYS A 395 16.25 31.04 -12.04
N MET A 396 17.05 30.90 -10.98
CA MET A 396 17.10 31.88 -9.88
C MET A 396 17.54 33.26 -10.37
N SER A 397 18.32 33.34 -11.45
CA SER A 397 18.73 34.62 -12.06
C SER A 397 17.65 35.31 -12.92
N ASN A 398 16.53 34.64 -13.25
CA ASN A 398 15.56 35.12 -14.25
C ASN A 398 14.08 35.12 -13.81
N MET A 399 13.77 35.04 -12.51
CA MET A 399 12.38 35.27 -12.04
C MET A 399 12.07 36.77 -12.01
N GLY A 400 11.14 37.20 -12.87
CA GLY A 400 10.63 38.56 -12.94
C GLY A 400 10.04 39.04 -11.60
N GLN A 401 10.31 40.31 -11.32
CA GLN A 401 9.96 41.00 -10.07
C GLN A 401 8.42 41.11 -9.89
N VAL A 402 7.92 40.77 -8.70
CA VAL A 402 6.52 40.97 -8.31
C VAL A 402 6.45 42.16 -7.36
N SER A 403 5.81 43.25 -7.77
CA SER A 403 5.52 44.40 -6.91
C SER A 403 4.18 44.19 -6.21
N LYS A 404 4.14 44.34 -4.87
CA LYS A 404 2.89 44.38 -4.09
C LYS A 404 2.68 45.80 -3.56
N ARG A 405 1.49 46.35 -3.80
CA ARG A 405 1.04 47.64 -3.26
C ARG A 405 0.22 47.41 -1.99
N PHE A 406 0.54 48.12 -0.93
CA PHE A 406 -0.21 48.11 0.33
C PHE A 406 -0.63 49.52 0.70
N THR A 407 -1.89 49.68 1.10
CA THR A 407 -2.44 50.94 1.62
C THR A 407 -2.68 50.77 3.10
N VAL A 408 -1.98 51.55 3.94
CA VAL A 408 -2.18 51.52 5.39
C VAL A 408 -3.27 52.54 5.74
N LEU A 409 -4.36 52.05 6.32
CA LEU A 409 -5.45 52.88 6.85
C LEU A 409 -5.17 53.21 8.31
N ASN A 410 -5.37 54.48 8.69
CA ASN A 410 -5.31 54.88 10.09
C ASN A 410 -6.46 54.23 10.86
N SER A 411 -6.15 53.42 11.87
CA SER A 411 -7.13 52.63 12.63
C SER A 411 -8.15 53.46 13.39
N VAL A 412 -7.89 54.76 13.60
CA VAL A 412 -8.79 55.66 14.36
C VAL A 412 -9.63 56.55 13.44
N THR A 413 -9.11 56.95 12.27
CA THR A 413 -9.79 57.92 11.38
C THR A 413 -10.30 57.32 10.07
N GLY A 414 -9.92 56.08 9.74
CA GLY A 414 -10.34 55.40 8.51
C GLY A 414 -9.83 56.02 7.21
N LYS A 415 -9.00 57.08 7.27
CA LYS A 415 -8.43 57.73 6.09
C LYS A 415 -7.08 57.10 5.71
N PRO A 416 -6.81 56.89 4.41
CA PRO A 416 -5.55 56.33 3.93
C PRO A 416 -4.42 57.30 4.25
N THR A 417 -3.39 56.83 4.95
CA THR A 417 -2.30 57.69 5.42
C THR A 417 -1.03 57.53 4.60
N MET A 418 -0.78 56.35 4.02
CA MET A 418 0.37 56.07 3.15
C MET A 418 0.08 54.90 2.19
N VAL A 419 0.60 54.99 0.96
CA VAL A 419 0.69 53.89 -0.01
C VAL A 419 2.15 53.51 -0.14
N PHE A 420 2.48 52.24 0.08
CA PHE A 420 3.83 51.72 -0.12
C PHE A 420 3.84 50.71 -1.28
N SER A 421 4.85 50.79 -2.13
CA SER A 421 5.25 49.69 -3.01
C SER A 421 6.60 49.16 -2.56
N MET A 422 6.67 47.86 -2.25
CA MET A 422 7.94 47.22 -1.94
C MET A 422 8.60 46.72 -3.22
N GLN A 423 9.80 47.22 -3.50
CA GLN A 423 10.75 46.66 -4.46
C GLN A 423 12.08 46.46 -3.72
N ASN A 424 12.62 45.24 -3.75
CA ASN A 424 13.91 44.89 -3.12
C ASN A 424 14.07 45.30 -1.63
N ASN A 425 13.08 45.02 -0.77
CA ASN A 425 13.16 45.30 0.68
C ASN A 425 13.45 46.78 1.07
N GLU A 426 13.40 47.73 0.14
CA GLU A 426 13.48 49.16 0.41
C GLU A 426 12.14 49.85 0.12
N VAL A 427 11.83 50.89 0.89
CA VAL A 427 10.54 51.59 0.87
C VAL A 427 10.69 52.85 0.01
N GLU A 428 10.15 52.85 -1.20
CA GLU A 428 9.99 54.07 -2.00
C GLU A 428 8.58 54.65 -1.88
N THR A 429 8.49 55.94 -1.58
CA THR A 429 7.26 56.75 -1.60
C THR A 429 7.25 57.60 -2.87
N LYS A 430 6.39 57.29 -3.86
CA LYS A 430 6.21 58.14 -5.05
C LYS A 430 4.76 58.19 -5.54
N ASP A 431 4.37 59.39 -5.98
CA ASP A 431 3.05 59.76 -6.51
C ASP A 431 2.78 59.26 -7.94
N VAL A 432 1.49 58.96 -8.18
CA VAL A 432 0.69 58.84 -9.42
C VAL A 432 1.40 58.63 -10.78
N CYS A 433 1.12 57.50 -11.46
CA CYS A 433 0.60 57.44 -12.86
C CYS A 433 0.30 56.01 -13.38
N ARG A 434 -0.36 55.97 -14.56
CA ARG A 434 -1.27 54.96 -15.17
C ARG A 434 -0.66 53.74 -15.91
N ILE A 435 -1.46 52.65 -15.90
CA ILE A 435 -1.98 51.75 -16.98
C ILE A 435 -1.02 51.00 -17.95
N ASP A 436 -1.36 49.70 -18.11
CA ASP A 436 -1.02 48.66 -19.12
C ASP A 436 0.36 47.97 -19.09
N ASP A 437 0.37 46.66 -18.76
CA ASP A 437 0.65 45.59 -19.74
C ASP A 437 0.73 44.15 -19.14
N ILE A 438 -0.09 43.28 -19.74
CA ILE A 438 0.21 41.93 -20.27
C ILE A 438 0.18 40.69 -19.35
N GLN A 439 -0.83 39.89 -19.69
CA GLN A 439 -1.05 38.46 -19.49
C GLN A 439 0.12 37.57 -19.93
N GLN A 440 0.42 36.50 -19.18
CA GLN A 440 0.63 35.13 -19.68
C GLN A 440 1.18 34.22 -18.58
N ALA A 441 0.42 33.18 -18.20
CA ALA A 441 0.94 31.82 -17.97
C ALA A 441 -0.21 30.91 -17.50
N ASN A 442 -0.64 30.05 -18.43
CA ASN A 442 -1.65 29.02 -18.25
C ASN A 442 -1.18 27.87 -17.35
N GLU A 443 -2.20 27.22 -16.75
CA GLU A 443 -2.26 25.83 -16.29
C GLU A 443 -1.20 25.36 -15.28
N VAL A 444 -1.56 25.42 -14.00
CA VAL A 444 -0.97 24.58 -12.95
C VAL A 444 -2.09 24.08 -12.04
N GLN A 445 -2.27 22.75 -11.95
CA GLN A 445 -3.09 22.13 -10.91
C GLN A 445 -2.43 22.36 -9.55
N VAL A 446 -3.11 23.13 -8.71
CA VAL A 446 -2.63 23.55 -7.39
C VAL A 446 -3.02 22.49 -6.35
N LYS A 447 -2.03 21.86 -5.73
CA LYS A 447 -2.19 21.18 -4.44
C LYS A 447 -1.69 22.12 -3.35
N ALA A 448 -2.59 22.57 -2.49
CA ALA A 448 -2.21 23.17 -1.22
C ALA A 448 -1.80 22.04 -0.26
N GLN A 449 -0.57 22.06 0.22
CA GLN A 449 -0.21 21.40 1.46
C GLN A 449 -0.32 22.46 2.55
N ILE A 450 -1.15 22.16 3.57
CA ILE A 450 -1.26 22.93 4.81
C ILE A 450 -0.13 22.48 5.73
#